data_AF-A0A9D1SI26-F1
#
_entry.id   AF-A0A9D1SI26-F1
#
_cell.length_a   1.000
_cell.length_b   1.000
_cell.length_c   1.000
_cell.angle_alpha   90.00
_cell.angle_beta   90.00
_cell.angle_gamma   90.00
#
_symmetry.space_group_name_H-M   'P 1'
#
loop_
_entity.id
_entity.type
_entity.pdbx_description
1 polymer ?
#
loop_
_entity_poly.entity_id
_entity_poly.type
_entity_poly.pdbx_seq_one_letter_code
_entity_poly.pdbx_strand_id
1 'polypeptide(L)'
;MSAADAKLKIDAIDDEIAALYVKRMELASEVAADSDRNVAETDGTLVEKATVSRVTKSMPEGMKLYAKQLFDTIYNTSRAYGMESAGLPSKIRSAIDDALVKGEERFPVSATVACQGVAGAYAQIAADKMFPISDILYFKDWDSVFGAVERGLCDFGVLPIENSSVGSVNAVYDLMRKHSFHIARAIRLRVQHYLLANADTDIKAIKEIYSHKQAIDQCSEFLSSLPGVKVNVVEN
;
A
#
# COMPACT_ATOMS: atom_id res chain seq x y z
N MET A 1 49.91 -18.69 5.26
CA MET A 1 48.78 -18.72 6.22
C MET A 1 47.71 -19.61 5.61
N SER A 2 47.22 -20.62 6.32
CA SER A 2 46.16 -21.49 5.79
C SER A 2 44.81 -20.77 5.83
N ALA A 3 43.83 -21.25 5.06
CA ALA A 3 42.47 -20.69 5.08
C ALA A 3 41.81 -20.83 6.48
N ALA A 4 42.13 -21.89 7.21
CA ALA A 4 41.66 -22.11 8.58
C ALA A 4 42.25 -21.07 9.55
N ASP A 5 43.55 -20.79 9.43
CA ASP A 5 44.22 -19.76 10.25
C ASP A 5 43.68 -18.36 9.94
N ALA A 6 43.34 -18.09 8.68
CA ALA A 6 42.73 -16.83 8.28
C ALA A 6 41.33 -16.65 8.89
N LYS A 7 40.53 -17.71 8.93
CA LYS A 7 39.18 -17.68 9.51
C LYS A 7 39.21 -17.39 11.01
N LEU A 8 40.09 -18.05 11.76
CA LEU A 8 40.22 -17.79 13.21
C LEU A 8 40.61 -16.34 13.52
N LYS A 9 41.43 -15.72 12.65
CA LYS A 9 41.77 -14.30 12.79
C LYS A 9 40.61 -13.38 12.44
N ILE A 10 39.77 -13.76 11.47
CA ILE A 10 38.54 -13.02 11.15
C ILE A 10 37.57 -13.09 12.33
N ASP A 11 37.35 -14.27 12.90
CA ASP A 11 36.46 -14.45 14.05
C ASP A 11 36.87 -13.54 15.23
N ALA A 12 38.18 -13.46 15.51
CA ALA A 12 38.71 -12.55 16.55
C ALA A 12 38.48 -11.06 16.21
N ILE A 13 38.61 -10.68 14.94
CA ILE A 13 38.32 -9.30 14.49
C ILE A 13 36.82 -9.01 14.61
N ASP A 14 35.96 -9.97 14.27
CA ASP A 14 34.51 -9.82 14.36
C ASP A 14 34.06 -9.64 15.82
N ASP A 15 34.68 -10.34 16.77
CA ASP A 15 34.46 -10.15 18.21
C ASP A 15 34.85 -8.73 18.65
N GLU A 16 35.99 -8.20 18.17
CA GLU A 16 36.41 -6.82 18.44
C GLU A 16 35.43 -5.80 17.83
N ILE A 17 34.98 -6.03 16.60
CA ILE A 17 33.98 -5.17 15.93
C ILE A 17 32.68 -5.16 16.73
N ALA A 18 32.21 -6.32 17.19
CA ALA A 18 30.99 -6.44 17.99
C ALA A 18 31.12 -5.65 19.31
N ALA A 19 32.24 -5.81 20.03
CA ALA A 19 32.50 -5.09 21.28
C ALA A 19 32.56 -3.56 21.06
N LEU A 20 33.24 -3.11 20.01
CA LEU A 20 33.31 -1.69 19.64
C LEU A 20 31.95 -1.13 19.22
N TYR A 21 31.14 -1.93 18.53
CA TYR A 21 29.79 -1.55 18.12
C TYR A 21 28.88 -1.36 19.34
N VAL A 22 28.88 -2.28 20.31
CA VAL A 22 28.11 -2.12 21.57
C VAL A 22 28.50 -0.83 22.29
N LYS A 23 29.81 -0.59 22.48
CA LYS A 23 30.30 0.65 23.12
C LYS A 23 29.85 1.90 22.36
N ARG A 24 29.82 1.86 21.03
CA ARG A 24 29.30 2.97 20.22
C ARG A 24 27.79 3.18 20.45
N MET A 25 27.00 2.11 20.55
CA MET A 25 25.56 2.19 20.79
C MET A 25 25.25 2.85 22.14
N GLU A 26 26.00 2.49 23.18
CA GLU A 26 25.89 3.11 24.52
C GLU A 26 26.16 4.62 24.45
N LEU A 27 27.27 5.03 23.82
CA LEU A 27 27.58 6.45 23.60
C LEU A 27 26.53 7.17 22.75
N ALA A 28 25.96 6.50 21.74
CA ALA A 28 24.89 7.07 20.94
C ALA A 28 23.60 7.31 21.75
N SER A 29 23.30 6.44 22.72
CA SER A 29 22.21 6.64 23.66
C SER A 29 22.47 7.83 24.58
N GLU A 30 23.68 7.97 25.12
CA GLU A 30 24.05 9.14 25.92
C GLU A 30 23.90 10.44 25.13
N VAL A 31 24.39 10.45 23.88
CA VAL A 31 24.26 11.59 22.96
C VAL A 31 22.80 11.92 22.64
N ALA A 32 21.92 10.93 22.58
CA ALA A 32 20.48 11.13 22.32
C ALA A 32 19.71 11.61 23.56
N ALA A 33 20.20 11.32 24.77
CA ALA A 33 19.59 11.75 26.03
C ALA A 33 19.93 13.21 26.40
N ASP A 34 20.93 13.81 25.74
CA ASP A 34 21.34 15.20 25.96
C ASP A 34 20.32 16.20 25.37
N SER A 35 19.52 16.80 26.26
CA SER A 35 18.41 17.70 25.96
C SER A 35 18.82 19.12 25.57
N ASP A 36 20.08 19.52 25.79
CA ASP A 36 20.58 20.88 25.50
C ASP A 36 21.03 21.07 24.05
N ARG A 37 20.93 20.03 23.21
CA ARG A 37 21.28 20.13 21.78
C ARG A 37 20.19 20.80 20.95
N ASN A 38 20.62 21.82 20.22
CA ASN A 38 19.81 22.53 19.24
C ASN A 38 19.36 21.57 18.13
N VAL A 39 18.06 21.44 17.90
CA VAL A 39 17.44 20.60 16.84
C VAL A 39 17.92 21.02 15.43
N ALA A 40 18.54 22.20 15.29
CA ALA A 40 19.18 22.66 14.06
C ALA A 40 20.53 21.96 13.76
N GLU A 41 21.23 21.40 14.76
CA GLU A 41 22.44 20.58 14.58
C GLU A 41 22.11 19.11 14.21
N THR A 42 20.82 18.76 14.22
CA THR A 42 20.28 17.44 13.85
C THR A 42 19.76 17.38 12.41
N ASP A 43 20.35 18.09 11.45
CA ASP A 43 20.30 17.57 10.08
C ASP A 43 21.21 16.34 10.03
N GLY A 44 20.64 15.20 10.39
CA GLY A 44 21.33 13.91 10.47
C GLY A 44 22.10 13.61 9.18
N THR A 45 21.66 14.15 8.06
CA THR A 45 22.28 14.01 6.74
C THR A 45 23.67 14.66 6.66
N LEU A 46 23.88 15.83 7.27
CA LEU A 46 25.15 16.55 7.18
C LEU A 46 26.21 15.93 8.10
N VAL A 47 25.82 15.56 9.32
CA VAL A 47 26.70 14.90 10.30
C VAL A 47 27.06 13.47 9.84
N GLU A 48 26.11 12.75 9.23
CA GLU A 48 26.32 11.44 8.62
C GLU A 48 27.35 11.54 7.48
N LYS A 49 27.14 12.47 6.52
CA LYS A 49 28.06 12.69 5.41
C LYS A 49 29.47 13.04 5.88
N ALA A 50 29.60 13.88 6.91
CA ALA A 50 30.90 14.25 7.47
C ALA A 50 31.60 13.05 8.14
N THR A 51 30.86 12.21 8.86
CA THR A 51 31.40 11.01 9.51
C THR A 51 31.89 10.00 8.49
N VAL A 52 31.05 9.68 7.49
CA VAL A 52 31.36 8.75 6.41
C VAL A 52 32.56 9.25 5.60
N SER A 53 32.61 10.54 5.28
CA SER A 53 33.76 11.15 4.58
C SER A 53 35.05 11.01 5.40
N ARG A 54 35.00 11.28 6.71
CA ARG A 54 36.17 11.18 7.61
C ARG A 54 36.71 9.76 7.69
N VAL A 55 35.86 8.75 7.88
CA VAL A 55 36.29 7.34 8.07
C VAL A 55 36.72 6.67 6.76
N THR A 56 36.17 7.10 5.62
CA THR A 56 36.54 6.54 4.30
C THR A 56 37.78 7.21 3.70
N LYS A 57 38.15 8.43 4.12
CA LYS A 57 39.28 9.20 3.55
C LYS A 57 40.62 8.47 3.62
N SER A 58 40.89 7.77 4.72
CA SER A 58 42.14 7.03 4.94
C SER A 58 42.11 5.60 4.42
N MET A 59 41.00 5.15 3.82
CA MET A 59 40.88 3.78 3.33
C MET A 59 41.40 3.63 1.90
N PRO A 60 41.88 2.43 1.52
CA PRO A 60 42.25 2.13 0.14
C PRO A 60 41.09 2.38 -0.83
N GLU A 61 41.37 2.89 -2.03
CA GLU A 61 40.33 3.25 -3.03
C GLU A 61 39.32 2.13 -3.27
N GLY A 62 39.79 0.89 -3.42
CA GLY A 62 38.93 -0.28 -3.65
C GLY A 62 38.00 -0.64 -2.48
N MET A 63 38.22 -0.08 -1.28
CA MET A 63 37.43 -0.38 -0.08
C MET A 63 36.50 0.76 0.34
N LYS A 64 36.64 1.96 -0.22
CA LYS A 64 35.89 3.16 0.21
C LYS A 64 34.38 2.99 0.10
N LEU A 65 33.89 2.37 -0.98
CA LEU A 65 32.45 2.15 -1.17
C LEU A 65 31.87 1.12 -0.20
N TYR A 66 32.61 0.05 0.08
CA TYR A 66 32.20 -0.97 1.06
C TYR A 66 32.15 -0.37 2.48
N ALA A 67 33.17 0.40 2.83
CA ALA A 67 33.20 1.09 4.12
C ALA A 67 32.08 2.12 4.26
N LYS A 68 31.76 2.86 3.20
CA LYS A 68 30.59 3.75 3.20
C LYS A 68 29.32 3.00 3.59
N GLN A 69 29.01 1.88 2.94
CA GLN A 69 27.80 1.10 3.24
C GLN A 69 27.77 0.60 4.70
N LEU A 70 28.91 0.12 5.21
CA LEU A 70 29.03 -0.31 6.60
C LEU A 70 28.76 0.85 7.57
N PHE A 71 29.40 2.00 7.37
CA PHE A 71 29.26 3.14 8.30
C PHE A 71 27.91 3.84 8.18
N ASP A 72 27.28 3.88 7.01
CA ASP A 72 25.89 4.32 6.85
C ASP A 72 24.96 3.43 7.69
N THR A 73 25.15 2.10 7.63
CA THR A 73 24.35 1.14 8.41
C THR A 73 24.56 1.34 9.91
N ILE A 74 25.82 1.37 10.37
CA ILE A 74 26.19 1.61 11.77
C ILE A 74 25.61 2.94 12.29
N TYR A 75 25.63 4.00 11.48
CA TYR A 75 25.08 5.29 11.87
C TYR A 75 23.55 5.23 12.04
N ASN A 76 22.85 4.65 11.06
CA ASN A 76 21.40 4.54 11.09
C ASN A 76 20.89 3.70 12.27
N THR A 77 21.54 2.56 12.56
CA THR A 77 21.16 1.70 13.68
C THR A 77 21.44 2.36 15.03
N SER A 78 22.56 3.07 15.20
CA SER A 78 22.83 3.79 16.45
C SER A 78 21.91 4.98 16.67
N ARG A 79 21.48 5.68 15.61
CA ARG A 79 20.45 6.72 15.74
C ARG A 79 19.14 6.12 16.21
N ALA A 80 18.71 5.01 15.58
CA ALA A 80 17.49 4.31 15.97
C ALA A 80 17.54 3.84 17.44
N TYR A 81 18.65 3.23 17.85
CA TYR A 81 18.85 2.81 19.24
C TYR A 81 18.84 3.98 20.23
N GLY A 82 19.57 5.07 19.94
CA GLY A 82 19.57 6.24 20.82
C GLY A 82 18.19 6.88 20.96
N MET A 83 17.42 6.96 19.87
CA MET A 83 16.03 7.44 19.91
C MET A 83 15.13 6.54 20.77
N GLU A 84 15.29 5.22 20.65
CA GLU A 84 14.54 4.24 21.45
C GLU A 84 14.90 4.32 22.94
N SER A 85 16.19 4.34 23.27
CA SER A 85 16.68 4.42 24.66
C SER A 85 16.32 5.74 25.35
N ALA A 86 16.33 6.86 24.62
CA ALA A 86 15.91 8.16 25.15
C ALA A 86 14.39 8.30 25.27
N GLY A 87 13.60 7.27 24.87
CA GLY A 87 12.14 7.33 24.86
C GLY A 87 11.60 8.44 23.96
N LEU A 88 12.39 8.89 22.97
CA LEU A 88 12.01 10.00 22.11
C LEU A 88 10.87 9.54 21.19
N PRO A 89 9.67 10.13 21.32
CA PRO A 89 8.53 9.67 20.58
C PRO A 89 8.73 9.95 19.09
N SER A 90 8.66 8.92 18.27
CA SER A 90 8.38 9.13 16.84
C SER A 90 6.86 9.12 16.65
N LYS A 91 6.35 9.98 15.76
CA LYS A 91 4.92 9.98 15.42
C LYS A 91 4.43 8.60 14.99
N ILE A 92 5.26 7.85 14.27
CA ILE A 92 4.95 6.49 13.83
C ILE A 92 4.91 5.52 15.00
N ARG A 93 5.90 5.56 15.91
CA ARG A 93 5.93 4.66 17.07
C ARG A 93 4.76 4.92 18.01
N SER A 94 4.46 6.18 18.32
CA SER A 94 3.27 6.53 19.10
C SER A 94 2.00 5.99 18.43
N ALA A 95 1.84 6.18 17.12
CA ALA A 95 0.67 5.67 16.40
C ALA A 95 0.57 4.14 16.41
N ILE A 96 1.69 3.43 16.36
CA ILE A 96 1.73 1.96 16.48
C ILE A 96 1.38 1.54 17.91
N ASP A 97 2.00 2.14 18.93
CA ASP A 97 1.75 1.82 20.33
C ASP A 97 0.29 2.11 20.69
N ASP A 98 -0.25 3.26 20.27
CA ASP A 98 -1.66 3.62 20.44
C ASP A 98 -2.59 2.60 19.75
N ALA A 99 -2.25 2.17 18.52
CA ALA A 99 -3.02 1.15 17.81
C ALA A 99 -2.98 -0.22 18.50
N LEU A 100 -1.82 -0.62 19.05
CA LEU A 100 -1.66 -1.87 19.80
C LEU A 100 -2.46 -1.85 21.11
N VAL A 101 -2.47 -0.72 21.82
CA VAL A 101 -3.27 -0.54 23.05
C VAL A 101 -4.77 -0.51 22.75
N LYS A 102 -5.17 0.18 21.67
CA LYS A 102 -6.58 0.27 21.25
C LYS A 102 -7.13 -1.09 20.79
N GLY A 103 -6.25 -1.96 20.28
CA GLY A 103 -6.60 -3.27 19.73
C GLY A 103 -7.24 -3.18 18.33
N GLU A 104 -7.57 -4.34 17.74
CA GLU A 104 -8.26 -4.37 16.45
C GLU A 104 -9.71 -3.88 16.59
N GLU A 105 -9.99 -2.69 16.05
CA GLU A 105 -11.37 -2.25 15.85
C GLU A 105 -12.05 -3.16 14.82
N ARG A 106 -13.23 -3.69 15.19
CA ARG A 106 -14.03 -4.46 14.25
C ARG A 106 -14.40 -3.56 13.08
N PHE A 107 -14.21 -4.08 11.86
CA PHE A 107 -14.68 -3.40 10.66
C PHE A 107 -16.17 -3.07 10.77
N PRO A 108 -16.60 -1.86 10.39
CA PRO A 108 -17.95 -1.40 10.69
C PRO A 108 -19.00 -2.25 9.98
N VAL A 109 -20.12 -2.45 10.67
CA VAL A 109 -21.29 -3.18 10.12
C VAL A 109 -22.15 -2.29 9.22
N SER A 110 -22.05 -0.97 9.38
CA SER A 110 -22.78 0.03 8.63
C SER A 110 -21.86 1.14 8.13
N ALA A 111 -22.09 1.64 6.91
CA ALA A 111 -21.32 2.76 6.38
C ALA A 111 -22.02 3.47 5.21
N THR A 112 -21.66 4.74 5.01
CA THR A 112 -21.95 5.46 3.77
C THR A 112 -20.87 5.14 2.74
N VAL A 113 -21.25 4.60 1.58
CA VAL A 113 -20.31 4.04 0.59
C VAL A 113 -20.47 4.71 -0.76
N ALA A 114 -19.40 5.31 -1.27
CA ALA A 114 -19.32 5.81 -2.64
C ALA A 114 -19.05 4.67 -3.63
N CYS A 115 -19.92 4.52 -4.63
CA CYS A 115 -19.78 3.55 -5.71
C CYS A 115 -19.84 4.27 -7.06
N GLN A 116 -18.97 3.89 -8.00
CA GLN A 116 -19.09 4.34 -9.38
C GLN A 116 -20.16 3.51 -10.10
N GLY A 117 -20.99 4.17 -10.91
CA GLY A 117 -22.05 3.56 -11.72
C GLY A 117 -23.44 3.80 -11.13
N VAL A 118 -24.31 2.80 -11.22
CA VAL A 118 -25.72 2.87 -10.82
C VAL A 118 -26.11 1.68 -9.96
N ALA A 119 -27.33 1.72 -9.42
CA ALA A 119 -27.89 0.60 -8.67
C ALA A 119 -27.91 -0.69 -9.52
N GLY A 120 -27.51 -1.81 -8.91
CA GLY A 120 -27.33 -3.11 -9.55
C GLY A 120 -25.95 -3.36 -10.15
N ALA A 121 -25.07 -2.35 -10.21
CA ALA A 121 -23.69 -2.54 -10.66
C ALA A 121 -22.88 -3.43 -9.69
N TYR A 122 -21.81 -4.05 -10.19
CA TYR A 122 -20.95 -4.91 -9.37
C TYR A 122 -20.28 -4.16 -8.19
N ALA A 123 -20.08 -2.84 -8.30
CA ALA A 123 -19.57 -2.03 -7.20
C ALA A 123 -20.55 -2.00 -6.01
N GLN A 124 -21.86 -1.90 -6.27
CA GLN A 124 -22.88 -2.02 -5.22
C GLN A 124 -22.84 -3.42 -4.57
N ILE A 125 -22.82 -4.49 -5.39
CA ILE A 125 -22.77 -5.86 -4.86
C ILE A 125 -21.53 -6.07 -3.98
N ALA A 126 -20.41 -5.44 -4.34
CA ALA A 126 -19.20 -5.44 -3.53
C ALA A 126 -19.38 -4.67 -2.21
N ALA A 127 -19.99 -3.48 -2.25
CA ALA A 127 -20.31 -2.70 -1.06
C ALA A 127 -21.21 -3.48 -0.08
N ASP A 128 -22.29 -4.06 -0.57
CA ASP A 128 -23.27 -4.85 0.23
C ASP A 128 -22.63 -6.10 0.85
N LYS A 129 -21.58 -6.66 0.22
CA LYS A 129 -20.80 -7.76 0.81
C LYS A 129 -19.81 -7.32 1.86
N MET A 130 -19.26 -6.11 1.74
CA MET A 130 -18.32 -5.55 2.72
C MET A 130 -19.04 -5.04 3.97
N PHE A 131 -20.22 -4.44 3.79
CA PHE A 131 -21.01 -3.80 4.83
C PHE A 131 -22.43 -4.40 4.84
N PRO A 132 -22.82 -5.10 5.91
CA PRO A 132 -24.20 -5.58 6.07
C PRO A 132 -25.28 -4.49 5.96
N ILE A 133 -24.95 -3.24 6.32
CA ILE A 133 -25.84 -2.07 6.25
C ILE A 133 -25.14 -0.97 5.44
N SER A 134 -25.26 -1.02 4.13
CA SER A 134 -24.65 -0.07 3.19
C SER A 134 -25.64 1.05 2.81
N ASP A 135 -25.26 2.31 3.02
CA ASP A 135 -25.94 3.46 2.41
C ASP A 135 -25.11 3.94 1.21
N ILE A 136 -25.58 3.68 -0.01
CA ILE A 136 -24.76 3.81 -1.23
C ILE A 136 -25.07 5.09 -1.99
N LEU A 137 -24.03 5.90 -2.22
CA LEU A 137 -24.07 7.05 -3.10
C LEU A 137 -23.40 6.70 -4.43
N TYR A 138 -24.11 6.98 -5.52
CA TYR A 138 -23.66 6.68 -6.87
C TYR A 138 -22.97 7.87 -7.52
N PHE A 139 -21.82 7.61 -8.13
CA PHE A 139 -21.01 8.61 -8.81
C PHE A 139 -20.73 8.20 -10.25
N LYS A 140 -20.55 9.20 -11.12
CA LYS A 140 -20.31 8.98 -12.55
C LYS A 140 -18.97 8.31 -12.84
N ASP A 141 -17.93 8.72 -12.12
CA ASP A 141 -16.55 8.29 -12.35
C ASP A 141 -15.83 7.96 -11.04
N TRP A 142 -14.69 7.27 -11.15
CA TRP A 142 -13.88 6.88 -9.99
C TRP A 142 -13.22 8.08 -9.30
N ASP A 143 -12.92 9.15 -10.03
CA ASP A 143 -12.33 10.38 -9.44
C ASP A 143 -13.30 11.01 -8.44
N SER A 144 -14.58 11.03 -8.77
CA SER A 144 -15.65 11.47 -7.88
C SER A 144 -15.81 10.57 -6.65
N VAL A 145 -15.61 9.25 -6.79
CA VAL A 145 -15.59 8.31 -5.65
C VAL A 145 -14.45 8.63 -4.69
N PHE A 146 -13.24 8.83 -5.20
CA PHE A 146 -12.10 9.27 -4.38
C PHE A 146 -12.40 10.58 -3.67
N GLY A 147 -12.87 11.58 -4.42
CA GLY A 147 -13.19 12.89 -3.86
C GLY A 147 -14.32 12.86 -2.82
N ALA A 148 -15.29 11.94 -2.93
CA ALA A 148 -16.33 11.76 -1.94
C ALA A 148 -15.78 11.28 -0.60
N VAL A 149 -14.82 10.34 -0.62
CA VAL A 149 -14.15 9.85 0.59
C VAL A 149 -13.22 10.91 1.15
N GLU A 150 -12.40 11.54 0.32
CA GLU A 150 -11.42 12.54 0.74
C GLU A 150 -12.07 13.77 1.40
N ARG A 151 -13.26 14.16 0.94
CA ARG A 151 -14.04 15.27 1.52
C ARG A 151 -14.92 14.86 2.70
N GLY A 152 -14.94 13.59 3.08
CA GLY A 152 -15.78 13.06 4.16
C GLY A 152 -17.27 13.01 3.84
N LEU A 153 -17.65 13.01 2.56
CA LEU A 153 -19.05 12.80 2.13
C LEU A 153 -19.47 11.35 2.30
N CYS A 154 -18.55 10.42 2.05
CA CYS A 154 -18.75 8.98 2.29
C CYS A 154 -17.63 8.46 3.20
N ASP A 155 -17.97 7.49 4.06
CA ASP A 155 -17.00 6.83 4.94
C ASP A 155 -16.03 5.95 4.14
N PHE A 156 -16.53 5.31 3.08
CA PHE A 156 -15.75 4.42 2.23
C PHE A 156 -16.06 4.61 0.74
N GLY A 157 -15.13 4.18 -0.11
CA GLY A 157 -15.31 4.08 -1.55
C GLY A 157 -14.97 2.68 -2.04
N VAL A 158 -15.77 2.14 -2.95
CA VAL A 158 -15.52 0.81 -3.55
C VAL A 158 -15.00 0.98 -4.97
N LEU A 159 -13.80 0.45 -5.21
CA LEU A 159 -13.09 0.59 -6.48
C LEU A 159 -12.60 -0.78 -6.98
N PRO A 160 -12.72 -1.06 -8.29
CA PRO A 160 -12.15 -2.26 -8.89
C PRO A 160 -10.65 -2.08 -9.12
N ILE A 161 -9.81 -2.87 -8.46
CA ILE A 161 -8.35 -2.80 -8.63
C ILE A 161 -7.84 -3.77 -9.71
N GLU A 162 -8.51 -4.90 -9.88
CA GLU A 162 -8.10 -5.97 -10.80
C GLU A 162 -9.33 -6.73 -11.32
N ASN A 163 -9.27 -7.14 -12.58
CA ASN A 163 -10.24 -8.02 -13.21
C ASN A 163 -9.53 -9.21 -13.86
N SER A 164 -9.96 -10.44 -13.58
CA SER A 164 -9.29 -11.65 -14.09
C SER A 164 -9.24 -11.76 -15.62
N SER A 165 -10.10 -11.03 -16.35
CA SER A 165 -10.14 -11.06 -17.81
C SER A 165 -9.32 -9.94 -18.47
N VAL A 166 -9.09 -8.83 -17.77
CA VAL A 166 -8.47 -7.60 -18.35
C VAL A 166 -7.17 -7.22 -17.63
N GLY A 167 -6.93 -7.80 -16.45
CA GLY A 167 -5.81 -7.48 -15.57
C GLY A 167 -6.11 -6.28 -14.66
N SER A 168 -5.04 -5.57 -14.28
CA SER A 168 -5.11 -4.38 -13.43
C SER A 168 -5.92 -3.26 -14.06
N VAL A 169 -6.76 -2.60 -13.26
CA VAL A 169 -7.51 -1.42 -13.69
C VAL A 169 -6.62 -0.19 -13.53
N ASN A 170 -5.72 0.02 -14.49
CA ASN A 170 -4.67 1.06 -14.42
C ASN A 170 -5.21 2.47 -14.14
N ALA A 171 -6.37 2.81 -14.69
CA ALA A 171 -7.01 4.10 -14.44
C ALA A 171 -7.37 4.33 -12.96
N VAL A 172 -7.72 3.27 -12.20
CA VAL A 172 -7.90 3.37 -10.74
C VAL A 172 -6.55 3.59 -10.06
N TYR A 173 -5.50 2.86 -10.44
CA TYR A 173 -4.15 3.07 -9.90
C TYR A 173 -3.61 4.48 -10.17
N ASP A 174 -3.93 5.07 -11.31
CA ASP A 174 -3.56 6.45 -11.62
C ASP A 174 -4.22 7.46 -10.67
N LEU A 175 -5.48 7.21 -10.30
CA LEU A 175 -6.21 8.02 -9.33
C LEU A 175 -5.72 7.77 -7.90
N MET A 176 -5.36 6.52 -7.57
CA MET A 176 -4.78 6.19 -6.26
C MET A 176 -3.50 6.98 -5.96
N ARG A 177 -2.76 7.41 -6.98
CA ARG A 177 -1.55 8.24 -6.82
C ARG A 177 -1.86 9.72 -6.60
N LYS A 178 -3.08 10.16 -6.87
CA LYS A 178 -3.51 11.57 -6.85
C LYS A 178 -4.30 11.95 -5.60
N HIS A 179 -4.87 10.97 -4.91
CA HIS A 179 -5.80 11.17 -3.78
C HIS A 179 -5.21 10.65 -2.47
N SER A 180 -5.63 11.24 -1.35
CA SER A 180 -5.26 10.77 -0.01
C SER A 180 -6.33 9.84 0.57
N PHE A 181 -6.00 8.56 0.71
CA PHE A 181 -6.90 7.55 1.26
C PHE A 181 -6.10 6.36 1.82
N HIS A 182 -6.79 5.44 2.49
CA HIS A 182 -6.23 4.18 2.99
C HIS A 182 -7.05 3.00 2.46
N ILE A 183 -6.39 1.89 2.15
CA ILE A 183 -7.07 0.63 1.80
C ILE A 183 -7.51 -0.05 3.10
N ALA A 184 -8.81 -0.05 3.37
CA ALA A 184 -9.35 -0.62 4.60
C ALA A 184 -9.73 -2.11 4.48
N ARG A 185 -10.09 -2.58 3.27
CA ARG A 185 -10.53 -3.96 3.02
C ARG A 185 -10.45 -4.29 1.53
N ALA A 186 -10.26 -5.57 1.21
CA ALA A 186 -10.37 -6.10 -0.13
C ALA A 186 -11.33 -7.30 -0.15
N ILE A 187 -12.06 -7.48 -1.25
CA ILE A 187 -12.86 -8.68 -1.51
C ILE A 187 -12.61 -9.17 -2.93
N ARG A 188 -12.87 -10.45 -3.17
CA ARG A 188 -12.95 -11.02 -4.51
C ARG A 188 -14.41 -11.28 -4.86
N LEU A 189 -14.91 -10.59 -5.89
CA LEU A 189 -16.27 -10.76 -6.37
C LEU A 189 -16.28 -11.57 -7.67
N ARG A 190 -17.10 -12.63 -7.72
CA ARG A 190 -17.36 -13.37 -8.96
C ARG A 190 -18.31 -12.56 -9.83
N VAL A 191 -17.83 -12.12 -10.99
CA VAL A 191 -18.66 -11.49 -12.03
C VAL A 191 -19.42 -12.60 -12.78
N GLN A 192 -20.75 -12.50 -12.79
CA GLN A 192 -21.65 -13.39 -13.52
C GLN A 192 -22.63 -12.54 -14.32
N HIS A 193 -22.59 -12.68 -15.64
CA HIS A 193 -23.51 -11.98 -16.53
C HIS A 193 -24.78 -12.80 -16.69
N TYR A 194 -25.92 -12.11 -16.73
CA TYR A 194 -27.23 -12.70 -16.92
C TYR A 194 -27.93 -12.02 -18.10
N LEU A 195 -28.54 -12.81 -18.99
CA LEU A 195 -29.43 -12.29 -20.01
C LEU A 195 -30.78 -12.02 -19.34
N LEU A 196 -31.18 -10.74 -19.29
CA LEU A 196 -32.42 -10.31 -18.64
C LEU A 196 -33.43 -9.84 -19.70
N ALA A 197 -34.68 -10.24 -19.52
CA ALA A 197 -35.83 -9.83 -20.33
C ALA A 197 -37.07 -9.75 -19.43
N ASN A 198 -38.16 -9.18 -19.95
CA ASN A 198 -39.44 -9.19 -19.24
C ASN A 198 -39.93 -10.63 -19.02
N ALA A 199 -40.77 -10.82 -17.99
CA ALA A 199 -41.41 -12.10 -17.72
C ALA A 199 -42.06 -12.67 -18.99
N ASP A 200 -41.98 -13.99 -19.15
CA ASP A 200 -42.54 -14.75 -20.28
C ASP A 200 -41.94 -14.44 -21.67
N THR A 201 -40.82 -13.70 -21.73
CA THR A 201 -40.09 -13.50 -22.99
C THR A 201 -39.35 -14.77 -23.40
N ASP A 202 -39.75 -15.40 -24.50
CA ASP A 202 -38.99 -16.48 -25.13
C ASP A 202 -37.66 -15.90 -25.69
N ILE A 203 -36.56 -16.60 -25.45
CA ILE A 203 -35.24 -16.26 -25.99
C ILE A 203 -35.26 -16.12 -27.52
N LYS A 204 -36.12 -16.87 -28.22
CA LYS A 204 -36.31 -16.79 -29.67
C LYS A 204 -36.95 -15.49 -30.14
N ALA A 205 -37.64 -14.78 -29.25
CA ALA A 205 -38.27 -13.49 -29.54
C ALA A 205 -37.30 -12.30 -29.38
N ILE A 206 -36.11 -12.53 -28.81
CA ILE A 206 -35.09 -11.49 -28.63
C ILE A 206 -34.55 -11.07 -29.99
N LYS A 207 -34.57 -9.75 -30.25
CA LYS A 207 -34.02 -9.14 -31.48
C LYS A 207 -32.80 -8.29 -31.21
N GLU A 208 -32.71 -7.71 -30.02
CA GLU A 208 -31.66 -6.78 -29.65
C GLU A 208 -31.18 -7.05 -28.22
N ILE A 209 -29.88 -6.98 -28.00
CA ILE A 209 -29.24 -7.10 -26.69
C ILE A 209 -28.42 -5.83 -26.44
N TYR A 210 -28.51 -5.29 -25.24
CA TYR A 210 -27.83 -4.07 -24.83
C TYR A 210 -26.93 -4.38 -23.63
N SER A 211 -25.64 -4.05 -23.71
CA SER A 211 -24.74 -4.15 -22.56
C SER A 211 -23.46 -3.34 -22.76
N HIS A 212 -22.66 -3.25 -21.71
CA HIS A 212 -21.34 -2.65 -21.78
C HIS A 212 -20.40 -3.51 -22.65
N LYS A 213 -19.47 -2.88 -23.38
CA LYS A 213 -18.55 -3.57 -24.29
C LYS A 213 -17.83 -4.76 -23.64
N GLN A 214 -17.36 -4.59 -22.41
CA GLN A 214 -16.64 -5.66 -21.70
C GLN A 214 -17.52 -6.88 -21.40
N ALA A 215 -18.80 -6.67 -21.08
CA ALA A 215 -19.73 -7.78 -20.85
C ALA A 215 -20.04 -8.51 -22.16
N ILE A 216 -20.20 -7.76 -23.26
CA ILE A 216 -20.39 -8.32 -24.61
C ILE A 216 -19.20 -9.18 -25.01
N ASP A 217 -17.98 -8.67 -24.87
CA ASP A 217 -16.76 -9.41 -25.24
C ASP A 217 -16.63 -10.71 -24.44
N GLN A 218 -16.95 -10.67 -23.14
CA GLN A 218 -16.92 -11.83 -22.24
C GLN A 218 -18.04 -12.84 -22.49
N CYS A 219 -19.15 -12.43 -23.11
CA CYS A 219 -20.28 -13.29 -23.47
C CYS A 219 -20.31 -13.64 -24.96
N SER A 220 -19.25 -13.36 -25.72
CA SER A 220 -19.20 -13.47 -27.18
C SER A 220 -19.60 -14.85 -27.72
N GLU A 221 -19.17 -15.94 -27.09
CA GLU A 221 -19.56 -17.30 -27.48
C GLU A 221 -21.07 -17.54 -27.35
N PHE A 222 -21.66 -17.15 -26.22
CA PHE A 222 -23.10 -17.27 -25.99
C PHE A 222 -23.89 -16.39 -26.96
N LEU A 223 -23.48 -15.13 -27.15
CA LEU A 223 -24.15 -14.20 -28.06
C LEU A 223 -24.09 -14.67 -29.51
N SER A 224 -23.00 -15.30 -29.93
CA SER A 224 -22.85 -15.87 -31.28
C SER A 224 -23.79 -17.05 -31.55
N SER A 225 -24.31 -17.70 -30.49
CA SER A 225 -25.29 -18.79 -30.61
C SER A 225 -26.73 -18.29 -30.88
N LEU A 226 -26.99 -16.99 -30.81
CA LEU A 226 -28.31 -16.39 -31.01
C LEU A 226 -28.45 -15.82 -32.44
N PRO A 227 -29.07 -16.56 -33.37
CA PRO A 227 -29.16 -16.12 -34.77
C PRO A 227 -30.06 -14.90 -34.92
N GLY A 228 -29.59 -13.90 -35.67
CA GLY A 228 -30.39 -12.72 -36.04
C GLY A 228 -30.56 -11.68 -34.93
N VAL A 229 -29.83 -11.81 -33.81
CA VAL A 229 -29.84 -10.83 -32.73
C VAL A 229 -28.81 -9.74 -32.96
N LYS A 230 -29.23 -8.48 -32.84
CA LYS A 230 -28.34 -7.31 -32.90
C LYS A 230 -27.80 -7.00 -31.49
N VAL A 231 -26.47 -6.94 -31.36
CA VAL A 231 -25.82 -6.57 -30.10
C VAL A 231 -25.44 -5.09 -30.14
N ASN A 232 -25.96 -4.31 -29.20
CA ASN A 232 -25.73 -2.88 -29.07
C ASN A 232 -24.84 -2.61 -27.84
N VAL A 233 -23.73 -1.91 -28.06
CA VAL A 233 -22.86 -1.43 -26.97
C VAL A 233 -23.47 -0.18 -26.36
N VAL A 234 -23.53 -0.13 -25.03
CA VAL A 234 -23.94 1.06 -24.27
C VAL A 234 -22.86 1.45 -23.27
N GLU A 235 -22.76 2.75 -22.98
CA GLU A 235 -21.91 3.28 -21.90
C GLU A 235 -22.63 3.18 -20.54
N ASN A 236 -21.85 3.28 -19.45
CA ASN A 236 -22.37 3.31 -18.08
C ASN A 236 -22.97 4.67 -17.71
#